data_AF-A0A9P6ZJP1-F1
#
_entry.id   AF-A0A9P6ZJP1-F1
#
_cell.length_a   1.000
_cell.length_b   1.000
_cell.length_c   1.000
_cell.angle_alpha   90.00
_cell.angle_beta   90.00
_cell.angle_gamma   90.00
#
_symmetry.space_group_name_H-M   'P 1'
#
loop_
_entity.id
_entity.type
_entity.pdbx_description
1 polymer ?
#
loop_
_entity_poly.entity_id
_entity_poly.type
_entity_poly.pdbx_seq_one_letter_code
_entity_poly.pdbx_strand_id
1 'polypeptide(L)'
;MGSRAGKRKSIVPPTDDRKRVKLQSGAVANANSQKSKKDKETNSGQSGSSTAKNPATTSQSAAPNNRPRIRKLAPPRPFPTVAPSAPATAPRSLHTEGKNNICLTRRTKLAVYLRRCKALILEDEFKEIRLSAMGAAIPHLALLAVSLPQIVPGELNVEVQTGSVDVFDQMLEGSEDEDSGGNDEEFKTRVKSTMNIVIHVGGSGNPKVIDNPAKASATDSGQTDGNVQQPEQIVLQEPEQEDMDQS
;
A
#
# COMPACT_ATOMS: atom_id res chain seq x y z
N MET A 1 33.43 -64.16 2.91
CA MET A 1 32.58 -63.03 2.46
C MET A 1 33.00 -61.80 3.26
N GLY A 2 33.80 -60.92 2.66
CA GLY A 2 34.48 -59.82 3.35
C GLY A 2 33.76 -58.48 3.15
N SER A 3 33.35 -57.86 4.26
CA SER A 3 32.73 -56.54 4.29
C SER A 3 33.80 -55.43 4.25
N ARG A 4 33.79 -54.61 3.20
CA ARG A 4 34.63 -53.41 3.07
C ARG A 4 33.92 -52.19 3.64
N ALA A 5 34.48 -51.61 4.70
CA ALA A 5 34.06 -50.33 5.28
C ALA A 5 34.64 -49.16 4.45
N GLY A 6 33.77 -48.31 3.90
CA GLY A 6 34.13 -47.11 3.17
C GLY A 6 34.27 -45.89 4.09
N LYS A 7 35.49 -45.39 4.26
CA LYS A 7 35.78 -44.10 4.91
C LYS A 7 35.46 -42.95 3.95
N ARG A 8 34.42 -42.16 4.25
CA ARG A 8 34.17 -40.85 3.60
C ARG A 8 35.04 -39.78 4.25
N LYS A 9 35.92 -39.15 3.46
CA LYS A 9 36.71 -37.97 3.86
C LYS A 9 35.82 -36.72 3.77
N SER A 10 35.77 -35.96 4.86
CA SER A 10 35.17 -34.62 4.93
C SER A 10 36.06 -33.59 4.24
N ILE A 11 35.53 -32.90 3.24
CA ILE A 11 36.16 -31.75 2.58
C ILE A 11 35.68 -30.50 3.32
N VAL A 12 36.59 -29.82 4.00
CA VAL A 12 36.37 -28.50 4.60
C VAL A 12 36.95 -27.45 3.63
N PRO A 13 36.21 -26.41 3.23
CA PRO A 13 36.74 -25.35 2.38
C PRO A 13 37.70 -24.42 3.17
N PRO A 14 38.73 -23.86 2.51
CA PRO A 14 39.68 -22.96 3.14
C PRO A 14 39.04 -21.60 3.47
N THR A 15 39.22 -21.15 4.71
CA THR A 15 38.92 -19.80 5.16
C THR A 15 39.99 -18.85 4.64
N ASP A 16 39.58 -17.91 3.80
CA ASP A 16 40.42 -16.88 3.21
C ASP A 16 40.60 -15.71 4.20
N ASP A 17 41.80 -15.60 4.79
CA ASP A 17 42.23 -14.52 5.66
C ASP A 17 42.41 -13.21 4.87
N ARG A 18 41.30 -12.49 4.63
CA ARG A 18 41.36 -11.11 4.12
C ARG A 18 41.43 -10.10 5.26
N LYS A 19 42.69 -9.72 5.53
CA LYS A 19 43.18 -8.44 6.08
C LYS A 19 42.07 -7.42 6.41
N ARG A 20 41.81 -7.30 7.71
CA ARG A 20 41.08 -6.22 8.37
C ARG A 20 41.76 -4.87 8.08
N VAL A 21 41.23 -4.11 7.13
CA VAL A 21 41.60 -2.70 6.93
C VAL A 21 40.98 -1.89 8.06
N LYS A 22 41.84 -1.31 8.88
CA LYS A 22 41.52 -0.41 9.99
C LYS A 22 41.10 0.94 9.38
N LEU A 23 39.81 1.16 9.15
CA LEU A 23 39.29 2.49 8.86
C LEU A 23 39.35 3.32 10.14
N GLN A 24 40.29 4.26 10.14
CA GLN A 24 40.39 5.32 11.12
C GLN A 24 39.12 6.18 11.01
N SER A 25 38.38 6.28 12.11
CA SER A 25 37.34 7.27 12.33
C SER A 25 37.99 8.66 12.43
N GLY A 26 38.17 9.30 11.28
CA GLY A 26 38.47 10.73 11.19
C GLY A 26 37.20 11.52 11.45
N ALA A 27 37.13 12.18 12.60
CA ALA A 27 36.16 13.22 12.88
C ALA A 27 36.32 14.34 11.85
N VAL A 28 35.33 14.50 10.97
CA VAL A 28 35.25 15.67 10.08
C VAL A 28 34.19 16.59 10.65
N ALA A 29 34.67 17.60 11.39
CA ALA A 29 33.89 18.77 11.75
C ALA A 29 33.40 19.44 10.46
N ASN A 30 32.08 19.44 10.24
CA ASN A 30 31.52 20.16 9.10
C ASN A 30 31.26 21.61 9.50
N ALA A 31 32.14 22.46 8.98
CA ALA A 31 32.15 23.89 9.18
C ALA A 31 30.88 24.55 8.61
N ASN A 32 30.26 25.35 9.46
CA ASN A 32 29.18 26.27 9.16
C ASN A 32 29.66 27.30 8.12
N SER A 33 29.37 27.07 6.85
CA SER A 33 29.73 27.97 5.76
C SER A 33 28.67 29.07 5.64
N GLN A 34 28.96 30.19 6.29
CA GLN A 34 28.34 31.48 5.99
C GLN A 34 28.58 31.79 4.50
N LYS A 35 27.51 31.82 3.70
CA LYS A 35 27.55 32.40 2.35
C LYS A 35 26.83 33.73 2.37
N SER A 36 27.66 34.76 2.38
CA SER A 36 27.43 36.16 2.09
C SER A 36 26.43 36.37 0.94
N LYS A 37 25.31 37.01 1.25
CA LYS A 37 24.49 37.73 0.28
C LYS A 37 25.06 39.14 0.19
N LYS A 38 25.64 39.45 -0.97
CA LYS A 38 26.08 40.78 -1.39
C LYS A 38 24.93 41.45 -2.14
N ASP A 39 24.80 42.73 -1.87
CA ASP A 39 23.76 43.66 -2.25
C ASP A 39 23.58 43.80 -3.76
N LYS A 40 22.32 43.99 -4.18
CA LYS A 40 22.02 44.92 -5.28
C LYS A 40 20.64 45.54 -5.06
N GLU A 41 20.70 46.84 -4.83
CA GLU A 41 19.62 47.78 -4.62
C GLU A 41 18.74 48.00 -5.86
N THR A 42 17.63 48.70 -5.60
CA THR A 42 16.68 49.39 -6.48
C THR A 42 15.61 48.49 -7.12
N ASN A 43 14.30 48.79 -7.06
CA ASN A 43 13.65 50.09 -6.98
C ASN A 43 12.24 50.02 -6.34
N SER A 44 11.90 51.14 -5.71
CA SER A 44 10.67 51.58 -5.06
C SER A 44 9.37 51.45 -5.89
N GLY A 45 8.23 51.30 -5.19
CA GLY A 45 6.90 51.52 -5.77
C GLY A 45 5.72 51.04 -4.91
N GLN A 46 5.11 51.98 -4.16
CA GLN A 46 3.73 51.99 -3.64
C GLN A 46 3.31 50.90 -2.62
N SER A 47 3.19 51.19 -1.32
CA SER A 47 2.22 52.07 -0.64
C SER A 47 0.74 51.76 -0.98
N GLY A 48 0.12 50.95 -0.11
CA GLY A 48 -1.29 50.57 -0.17
C GLY A 48 -1.79 50.06 1.18
N SER A 49 -1.59 50.87 2.22
CA SER A 49 -2.14 50.70 3.57
C SER A 49 -3.67 50.83 3.51
N SER A 50 -4.40 49.72 3.62
CA SER A 50 -5.82 49.72 3.97
C SER A 50 -6.03 48.91 5.24
N THR A 51 -5.87 49.62 6.36
CA THR A 51 -6.25 49.18 7.70
C THR A 51 -7.77 49.18 7.80
N ALA A 52 -8.42 48.12 7.32
CA ALA A 52 -9.84 47.89 7.55
C ALA A 52 -10.03 47.31 8.96
N LYS A 53 -10.48 48.17 9.89
CA LYS A 53 -11.04 47.79 11.19
C LYS A 53 -12.25 46.87 10.96
N ASN A 54 -12.09 45.57 11.17
CA ASN A 54 -13.23 44.68 11.30
C ASN A 54 -13.92 44.94 12.66
N PRO A 55 -15.24 45.18 12.69
CA PRO A 55 -15.97 45.36 13.93
C PRO A 55 -16.02 44.06 14.72
N ALA A 56 -15.95 44.21 16.05
CA ALA A 56 -15.96 43.13 17.03
C ALA A 56 -17.21 42.25 16.86
N THR A 57 -17.00 41.06 16.32
CA THR A 57 -18.02 40.01 16.22
C THR A 57 -18.34 39.51 17.63
N THR A 58 -19.57 39.77 18.06
CA THR A 58 -20.18 39.27 19.28
C THR A 58 -19.95 37.76 19.41
N SER A 59 -19.20 37.37 20.43
CA SER A 59 -18.91 35.97 20.80
C SER A 59 -20.19 35.28 21.26
N GLN A 60 -20.96 34.73 20.31
CA GLN A 60 -22.01 33.78 20.61
C GLN A 60 -21.37 32.50 21.17
N SER A 61 -21.76 32.15 22.39
CA SER A 61 -21.39 30.92 23.09
C SER A 61 -21.69 29.72 22.18
N ALA A 62 -20.64 29.12 21.63
CA ALA A 62 -20.74 27.96 20.76
C ALA A 62 -21.17 26.76 21.62
N ALA A 63 -22.34 26.19 21.33
CA ALA A 63 -22.81 24.96 21.95
C ALA A 63 -21.72 23.86 21.86
N PRO A 64 -21.55 23.03 22.91
CA PRO A 64 -20.54 21.98 22.91
C PRO A 64 -20.83 21.00 21.78
N ASN A 65 -19.92 20.97 20.81
CA ASN A 65 -20.04 20.14 19.62
C ASN A 65 -19.67 18.71 20.03
N ASN A 66 -20.65 17.96 20.57
CA ASN A 66 -20.50 16.59 21.04
C ASN A 66 -20.38 15.60 19.86
N ARG A 67 -19.38 15.81 19.00
CA ARG A 67 -19.06 14.86 17.93
C ARG A 67 -18.08 13.84 18.50
N PRO A 68 -18.37 12.53 18.40
CA PRO A 68 -17.45 11.51 18.89
C PRO A 68 -16.11 11.63 18.18
N ARG A 69 -15.03 11.41 18.93
CA ARG A 69 -13.67 11.55 18.40
C ARG A 69 -13.30 10.27 17.66
N ILE A 70 -13.15 10.35 16.34
CA ILE A 70 -12.89 9.15 15.52
C ILE A 70 -11.40 8.98 15.24
N ARG A 71 -10.83 7.83 15.60
CA ARG A 71 -9.47 7.41 15.23
C ARG A 71 -9.52 6.44 14.06
N LYS A 72 -8.98 6.84 12.91
CA LYS A 72 -8.95 6.00 11.69
C LYS A 72 -7.82 4.99 11.78
N LEU A 73 -8.13 3.69 11.65
CA LEU A 73 -7.10 2.66 11.63
C LEU A 73 -6.47 2.53 10.24
N ALA A 74 -5.26 1.96 10.20
CA ALA A 74 -4.60 1.64 8.95
C ALA A 74 -5.31 0.44 8.31
N PRO A 75 -5.66 0.51 7.02
CA PRO A 75 -6.28 -0.61 6.33
C PRO A 75 -5.30 -1.78 6.16
N PRO A 76 -5.83 -3.00 5.97
CA PRO A 76 -5.00 -4.15 5.64
C PRO A 76 -4.18 -3.85 4.38
N ARG A 77 -2.90 -4.23 4.41
CA ARG A 77 -2.02 -4.02 3.25
C ARG A 77 -2.38 -5.02 2.15
N PRO A 78 -2.43 -4.58 0.88
CA PRO A 78 -2.75 -5.47 -0.24
C PRO A 78 -1.64 -6.49 -0.54
N PHE A 79 -0.41 -6.21 -0.11
CA PHE A 79 0.74 -7.08 -0.28
C PHE A 79 1.38 -7.38 1.07
N PRO A 80 1.85 -8.62 1.31
CA PRO A 80 2.62 -8.93 2.49
C PRO A 80 3.91 -8.09 2.52
N THR A 81 4.30 -7.62 3.70
CA THR A 81 5.47 -6.75 3.84
C THR A 81 6.78 -7.50 3.55
N VAL A 82 6.77 -8.81 3.76
CA VAL A 82 7.90 -9.72 3.56
C VAL A 82 7.36 -10.96 2.85
N ALA A 83 8.12 -11.48 1.89
CA ALA A 83 7.78 -12.74 1.24
C ALA A 83 7.77 -13.87 2.30
N PRO A 84 6.90 -14.89 2.18
CA PRO A 84 6.84 -15.99 3.15
C PRO A 84 8.18 -16.76 3.28
N SER A 85 8.97 -16.75 2.21
CA SER A 85 10.30 -17.37 2.08
C SER A 85 11.42 -16.55 2.75
N ALA A 86 11.22 -15.26 2.97
CA ALA A 86 12.25 -14.34 3.44
C ALA A 86 12.16 -14.10 4.96
N PRO A 87 13.31 -14.04 5.66
CA PRO A 87 13.32 -13.75 7.10
C PRO A 87 12.75 -12.36 7.38
N ALA A 88 11.70 -12.29 8.21
CA ALA A 88 10.96 -11.07 8.52
C ALA A 88 11.82 -9.92 9.08
N THR A 89 12.96 -10.26 9.69
CA THR A 89 13.89 -9.33 10.34
C THR A 89 15.07 -8.92 9.47
N ALA A 90 15.21 -9.44 8.24
CA ALA A 90 16.31 -9.06 7.37
C ALA A 90 16.16 -7.62 6.86
N PRO A 91 17.29 -6.94 6.60
CA PRO A 91 17.27 -5.58 6.07
C PRO A 91 16.57 -5.54 4.71
N ARG A 92 15.73 -4.53 4.50
CA ARG A 92 14.90 -4.36 3.31
C ARG A 92 15.67 -4.35 1.98
N SER A 93 16.94 -4.00 2.01
CA SER A 93 17.81 -3.99 0.82
C SER A 93 18.07 -5.41 0.29
N LEU A 94 18.12 -6.40 1.18
CA LEU A 94 18.41 -7.80 0.85
C LEU A 94 17.22 -8.52 0.19
N HIS A 95 16.00 -8.00 0.37
CA HIS A 95 14.81 -8.60 -0.23
C HIS A 95 14.74 -8.21 -1.71
N THR A 96 14.95 -9.17 -2.61
CA THR A 96 14.69 -9.01 -4.04
C THR A 96 13.20 -9.16 -4.34
N GLU A 97 12.55 -10.10 -3.66
CA GLU A 97 11.12 -10.39 -3.78
C GLU A 97 10.26 -9.27 -3.19
N GLY A 98 9.19 -8.91 -3.91
CA GLY A 98 8.19 -7.92 -3.48
C GLY A 98 8.57 -6.45 -3.70
N LYS A 99 9.78 -6.14 -4.18
CA LYS A 99 10.18 -4.77 -4.57
C LYS A 99 9.29 -4.18 -5.67
N ASN A 100 8.75 -5.06 -6.52
CA ASN A 100 7.83 -4.78 -7.62
C ASN A 100 6.39 -4.46 -7.18
N ASN A 101 6.06 -4.67 -5.90
CA ASN A 101 4.75 -4.31 -5.34
C ASN A 101 4.82 -2.91 -4.70
N ILE A 102 4.10 -1.94 -5.28
CA ILE A 102 4.13 -0.54 -4.85
C ILE A 102 2.74 -0.11 -4.38
N CYS A 103 2.64 0.28 -3.11
CA CYS A 103 1.47 0.96 -2.58
C CYS A 103 1.63 2.48 -2.72
N LEU A 104 0.68 3.12 -3.40
CA LEU A 104 0.69 4.57 -3.60
C LEU A 104 0.00 5.30 -2.45
N THR A 105 0.59 6.45 -2.09
CA THR A 105 0.03 7.35 -1.09
C THR A 105 0.03 8.77 -1.64
N ARG A 106 -0.94 9.58 -1.20
CA ARG A 106 -1.06 10.99 -1.60
C ARG A 106 0.13 11.86 -1.19
N ARG A 107 0.84 11.47 -0.13
CA ARG A 107 1.94 12.27 0.44
C ARG A 107 3.20 12.21 -0.42
N THR A 108 3.38 11.10 -1.14
CA THR A 108 4.58 10.89 -1.94
C THR A 108 4.39 11.52 -3.31
N LYS A 109 5.31 12.41 -3.72
CA LYS A 109 5.23 13.11 -5.02
C LYS A 109 5.27 12.11 -6.19
N LEU A 110 4.55 12.40 -7.28
CA LEU A 110 4.51 11.57 -8.49
C LEU A 110 5.90 11.22 -9.03
N ALA A 111 6.80 12.21 -9.09
CA ALA A 111 8.17 12.03 -9.58
C ALA A 111 9.00 11.01 -8.77
N VAL A 112 8.65 10.76 -7.50
CA VAL A 112 9.30 9.71 -6.70
C VAL A 112 8.85 8.34 -7.19
N TYR A 113 7.57 8.15 -7.47
CA TYR A 113 7.05 6.90 -8.02
C TYR A 113 7.54 6.63 -9.44
N LEU A 114 7.59 7.64 -10.30
CA LEU A 114 8.13 7.50 -11.65
C LEU A 114 9.59 7.04 -11.63
N ARG A 115 10.44 7.67 -10.81
CA ARG A 115 11.84 7.26 -10.65
C ARG A 115 11.95 5.83 -10.12
N ARG A 116 11.12 5.46 -9.14
CA ARG A 116 11.10 4.11 -8.58
C ARG A 116 10.69 3.07 -9.62
N CYS A 117 9.63 3.31 -10.39
CA CYS A 117 9.18 2.38 -11.43
C CYS A 117 10.24 2.26 -12.53
N LYS A 118 10.86 3.37 -12.94
CA LYS A 118 11.96 3.36 -13.91
C LYS A 118 13.14 2.51 -13.43
N ALA A 119 13.59 2.69 -12.18
CA ALA A 119 14.67 1.90 -11.60
C ALA A 119 14.31 0.40 -11.55
N LEU A 120 13.08 0.07 -11.14
CA LEU A 120 12.63 -1.34 -11.11
C LEU A 120 12.63 -2.00 -12.50
N ILE A 121 12.31 -1.25 -13.56
CA ILE A 121 12.25 -1.80 -14.92
C ILE A 121 13.65 -1.88 -15.54
N LEU A 122 14.46 -0.83 -15.38
CA LEU A 122 15.74 -0.71 -16.08
C LEU A 122 16.94 -1.27 -15.31
N GLU A 123 16.95 -1.14 -13.98
CA GLU A 123 18.07 -1.56 -13.14
C GLU A 123 17.83 -2.96 -12.59
N ASP A 124 16.63 -3.21 -12.05
CA ASP A 124 16.27 -4.50 -11.46
C ASP A 124 15.64 -5.48 -12.47
N GLU A 125 15.43 -5.06 -13.72
CA GLU A 125 14.88 -5.88 -14.83
C GLU A 125 13.56 -6.60 -14.52
N PHE A 126 12.68 -5.97 -13.71
CA PHE A 126 11.37 -6.56 -13.41
C PHE A 126 10.46 -6.59 -14.65
N LYS A 127 9.98 -7.79 -14.99
CA LYS A 127 8.98 -8.01 -16.06
C LYS A 127 7.58 -7.51 -15.70
N GLU A 128 7.28 -7.44 -14.41
CA GLU A 128 5.95 -7.11 -13.92
C GLU A 128 6.02 -6.22 -12.67
N ILE A 129 5.28 -5.10 -12.71
CA ILE A 129 5.12 -4.19 -11.57
C ILE A 129 3.65 -4.13 -11.19
N ARG A 130 3.38 -4.32 -9.89
CA ARG A 130 2.04 -4.23 -9.32
C ARG A 130 1.91 -2.94 -8.51
N LEU A 131 0.97 -2.11 -8.90
CA LEU A 131 0.67 -0.84 -8.28
C LEU A 131 -0.70 -0.93 -7.61
N SER A 132 -0.82 -0.46 -6.36
CA SER A 132 -2.10 -0.42 -5.64
C SER A 132 -2.33 0.94 -5.00
N ALA A 133 -3.54 1.47 -5.13
CA ALA A 133 -3.98 2.72 -4.51
C ALA A 133 -5.39 2.59 -3.94
N MET A 134 -5.70 3.42 -2.93
CA MET A 134 -7.02 3.47 -2.31
C MET A 134 -7.54 4.92 -2.24
N GLY A 135 -8.85 5.06 -2.41
CA GLY A 135 -9.58 6.32 -2.26
C GLY A 135 -8.91 7.47 -3.00
N ALA A 136 -8.57 8.53 -2.27
CA ALA A 136 -8.01 9.74 -2.86
C ALA A 136 -6.59 9.61 -3.44
N ALA A 137 -5.93 8.45 -3.35
CA ALA A 137 -4.67 8.17 -4.07
C ALA A 137 -4.91 7.60 -5.49
N ILE A 138 -6.14 7.20 -5.83
CA ILE A 138 -6.49 6.63 -7.14
C ILE A 138 -6.14 7.57 -8.31
N PRO A 139 -6.46 8.89 -8.28
CA PRO A 139 -6.07 9.80 -9.36
C PRO A 139 -4.55 9.87 -9.56
N HIS A 140 -3.79 9.74 -8.47
CA HIS A 140 -2.33 9.73 -8.50
C HIS A 140 -1.81 8.48 -9.22
N LEU A 141 -2.43 7.33 -8.98
CA LEU A 141 -2.09 6.08 -9.66
C LEU A 141 -2.43 6.13 -11.15
N ALA A 142 -3.60 6.65 -11.51
CA ALA A 142 -3.99 6.80 -12.92
C ALA A 142 -2.98 7.67 -13.70
N LEU A 143 -2.59 8.81 -13.10
CA LEU A 143 -1.60 9.71 -13.71
C LEU A 143 -0.23 9.02 -13.85
N LEU A 144 0.18 8.22 -12.87
CA LEU A 144 1.42 7.45 -12.93
C LEU A 144 1.40 6.45 -14.10
N ALA A 145 0.29 5.70 -14.25
CA ALA A 145 0.14 4.71 -15.30
C ALA A 145 0.22 5.32 -16.71
N VAL A 146 -0.42 6.47 -16.93
CA VAL A 146 -0.38 7.19 -18.22
C VAL A 146 1.00 7.80 -18.51
N SER A 147 1.75 8.17 -17.47
CA SER A 147 3.06 8.81 -17.63
C SER A 147 4.21 7.81 -17.85
N LEU A 148 4.04 6.55 -17.45
CA LEU A 148 5.09 5.53 -17.50
C LEU A 148 5.58 5.19 -18.93
N PRO A 149 4.70 5.01 -19.93
CA PRO A 149 5.12 4.72 -21.30
C PRO A 149 6.06 5.75 -21.92
N GLN A 150 6.05 6.99 -21.42
CA GLN A 150 6.91 8.06 -21.95
C GLN A 150 8.36 7.99 -21.42
N ILE A 151 8.58 7.35 -20.27
CA ILE A 151 9.89 7.35 -19.59
C ILE A 151 10.61 6.00 -19.63
N VAL A 152 9.87 4.94 -19.96
CA VAL A 152 10.37 3.57 -20.03
C VAL A 152 10.37 3.16 -21.51
N PRO A 153 11.49 2.66 -22.05
CA PRO A 153 11.50 2.11 -23.40
C PRO A 153 10.74 0.78 -23.49
N GLY A 154 10.10 0.53 -24.64
CA GLY A 154 9.44 -0.74 -24.95
C GLY A 154 7.91 -0.69 -24.86
N GLU A 155 7.29 -1.84 -25.13
CA GLU A 155 5.84 -2.01 -25.06
C GLU A 155 5.42 -2.36 -23.63
N LEU A 156 4.46 -1.59 -23.10
CA LEU A 156 3.88 -1.78 -21.77
C LEU A 156 2.42 -2.21 -21.90
N ASN A 157 2.10 -3.38 -21.39
CA ASN A 157 0.71 -3.83 -21.25
C ASN A 157 0.21 -3.45 -19.85
N VAL A 158 -0.87 -2.68 -19.79
CA VAL A 158 -1.43 -2.17 -18.54
C VAL A 158 -2.78 -2.82 -18.29
N GLU A 159 -2.86 -3.63 -17.24
CA GLU A 159 -4.11 -4.20 -16.74
C GLU A 159 -4.61 -3.38 -15.56
N VAL A 160 -5.88 -2.97 -15.58
CA VAL A 160 -6.49 -2.16 -14.52
C VAL A 160 -7.63 -2.96 -13.88
N GLN A 161 -7.53 -3.14 -12.57
CA GLN A 161 -8.55 -3.78 -11.75
C GLN A 161 -9.03 -2.80 -10.68
N THR A 162 -10.35 -2.74 -10.48
CA THR A 162 -10.96 -1.94 -9.41
C THR A 162 -11.53 -2.86 -8.34
N GLY A 163 -11.66 -2.36 -7.12
CA GLY A 163 -12.21 -3.12 -6.02
C GLY A 163 -12.65 -2.24 -4.86
N SER A 164 -12.99 -2.90 -3.76
CA SER A 164 -13.39 -2.28 -2.51
C SER A 164 -12.70 -3.00 -1.36
N VAL A 165 -12.33 -2.26 -0.31
CA VAL A 165 -11.72 -2.79 0.91
C VAL A 165 -12.38 -2.18 2.13
N ASP A 166 -12.68 -3.03 3.10
CA ASP A 166 -13.20 -2.62 4.40
C ASP A 166 -12.11 -2.01 5.27
N VAL A 167 -12.40 -0.85 5.84
CA VAL A 167 -11.50 -0.10 6.71
C VAL A 167 -12.23 0.13 8.03
N PHE A 168 -11.54 -0.11 9.13
CA PHE A 168 -12.08 0.07 10.47
C PHE A 168 -11.68 1.43 11.03
N ASP A 169 -12.64 2.14 11.60
CA ASP A 169 -12.45 3.36 12.37
C ASP A 169 -12.84 3.06 13.83
N GLN A 170 -12.03 3.49 14.78
CA GLN A 170 -12.29 3.37 16.22
C GLN A 170 -13.02 4.62 16.70
N MET A 171 -14.18 4.45 17.34
CA MET A 171 -14.94 5.54 17.97
C MET A 171 -14.41 5.72 19.40
N LEU A 172 -13.91 6.91 19.73
CA LEU A 172 -13.53 7.27 21.09
C LEU A 172 -14.66 8.09 21.68
N GLU A 173 -15.29 7.57 22.73
CA GLU A 173 -16.27 8.33 23.51
C GLU A 173 -15.57 9.52 24.19
N GLY A 174 -16.25 10.66 24.22
CA GLY A 174 -15.75 11.87 24.85
C GLY A 174 -15.76 11.71 26.36
N SER A 175 -14.66 11.22 26.92
CA SER A 175 -14.47 11.08 28.36
C SER A 175 -14.60 12.45 29.06
N GLU A 176 -15.68 12.67 29.80
CA GLU A 176 -15.70 13.64 30.90
C GLU A 176 -16.03 13.03 32.27
N ASP A 177 -16.47 11.77 32.37
CA ASP A 177 -16.65 11.09 33.66
C ASP A 177 -15.79 9.83 33.77
N GLU A 178 -14.77 9.92 34.62
CA GLU A 178 -13.59 9.06 34.75
C GLU A 178 -13.85 7.71 35.47
N ASP A 179 -15.12 7.28 35.63
CA ASP A 179 -15.49 6.21 36.58
C ASP A 179 -16.21 4.97 35.98
N SER A 180 -16.45 4.90 34.67
CA SER A 180 -16.96 3.66 34.06
C SER A 180 -15.84 2.84 33.42
N GLY A 181 -15.34 1.85 34.17
CA GLY A 181 -14.31 0.89 33.77
C GLY A 181 -14.71 -0.11 32.67
N GLY A 182 -15.29 0.36 31.57
CA GLY A 182 -15.58 -0.43 30.37
C GLY A 182 -15.00 0.27 29.15
N ASN A 183 -13.84 -0.18 28.66
CA ASN A 183 -13.26 0.26 27.39
C ASN A 183 -14.02 -0.41 26.22
N ASP A 184 -15.29 -0.08 26.04
CA ASP A 184 -16.07 -0.57 24.90
C ASP A 184 -15.68 0.23 23.66
N GLU A 185 -14.53 -0.12 23.08
CA GLU A 185 -14.05 0.49 21.83
C GLU A 185 -14.97 0.09 20.67
N GLU A 186 -15.94 0.95 20.34
CA GLU A 186 -16.84 0.68 19.20
C GLU A 186 -16.08 0.82 17.87
N PHE A 187 -16.02 -0.28 17.11
CA PHE A 187 -15.43 -0.30 15.77
C PHE A 187 -16.49 -0.05 14.70
N LYS A 188 -16.28 0.98 13.90
CA LYS A 188 -17.11 1.29 12.73
C LYS A 188 -16.42 0.88 11.45
N THR A 189 -17.06 0.01 10.67
CA THR A 189 -16.60 -0.38 9.34
C THR A 189 -16.97 0.68 8.30
N ARG A 190 -16.03 0.95 7.38
CA ARG A 190 -16.24 1.80 6.22
C ARG A 190 -15.58 1.20 5.00
N VAL A 191 -16.33 1.11 3.92
CA VAL A 191 -15.84 0.64 2.62
C VAL A 191 -15.05 1.77 1.92
N LYS A 192 -13.90 1.43 1.32
CA LYS A 192 -13.17 2.31 0.41
C LYS A 192 -12.88 1.64 -0.91
N SER A 193 -13.01 2.40 -1.99
CA SER A 193 -12.60 1.96 -3.31
C SER A 193 -11.09 1.80 -3.42
N THR A 194 -10.67 0.78 -4.16
CA THR A 194 -9.28 0.45 -4.48
C THR A 194 -9.10 0.36 -5.99
N MET A 195 -7.88 0.61 -6.43
CA MET A 195 -7.46 0.41 -7.81
C MET A 195 -6.10 -0.28 -7.81
N ASN A 196 -6.01 -1.38 -8.53
CA ASN A 196 -4.81 -2.17 -8.72
C ASN A 196 -4.44 -2.12 -10.20
N ILE A 197 -3.20 -1.82 -10.52
CA ILE A 197 -2.69 -1.81 -11.88
C ILE A 197 -1.52 -2.77 -11.96
N VAL A 198 -1.56 -3.68 -12.93
CA VAL A 198 -0.44 -4.56 -13.25
C VAL A 198 0.15 -4.10 -14.58
N ILE A 199 1.44 -3.80 -14.57
CA ILE A 199 2.17 -3.36 -15.78
C ILE A 199 3.14 -4.46 -16.16
N HIS A 200 2.96 -5.02 -17.35
CA HIS A 200 3.86 -6.00 -17.93
C HIS A 200 4.80 -5.31 -18.93
N VAL A 201 6.10 -5.53 -18.77
CA VAL A 201 7.16 -4.99 -19.62
C VAL A 201 7.60 -6.07 -20.61
N GLY A 202 7.41 -5.81 -21.91
CA GLY A 202 7.84 -6.70 -22.99
C GLY A 202 6.71 -7.60 -23.53
N GLY A 203 6.41 -7.43 -24.81
CA GLY A 203 5.34 -8.11 -25.55
C GLY A 203 5.67 -9.53 -25.99
N SER A 204 5.84 -10.47 -25.05
CA SER A 204 5.75 -11.90 -25.40
C SER A 204 4.84 -12.65 -24.44
N GLY A 205 3.60 -12.85 -24.85
CA GLY A 205 2.66 -13.72 -24.17
C GLY A 205 1.33 -13.01 -24.04
N ASN A 206 0.36 -13.49 -24.81
CA ASN A 206 -1.06 -13.19 -24.62
C ASN A 206 -1.37 -13.06 -23.13
N PRO A 207 -2.13 -12.04 -22.69
CA PRO A 207 -2.58 -11.99 -21.31
C PRO A 207 -3.28 -13.31 -21.05
N LYS A 208 -2.66 -14.20 -20.27
CA LYS A 208 -3.39 -15.29 -19.64
C LYS A 208 -4.37 -14.56 -18.76
N VAL A 209 -5.59 -14.40 -19.26
CA VAL A 209 -6.75 -14.04 -18.46
C VAL A 209 -6.60 -14.89 -17.22
N ILE A 210 -6.32 -14.24 -16.09
CA ILE A 210 -6.36 -14.89 -14.80
C ILE A 210 -7.85 -15.09 -14.58
N ASP A 211 -8.40 -16.13 -15.22
CA ASP A 211 -9.63 -16.75 -14.78
C ASP A 211 -9.33 -17.14 -13.36
N ASN A 212 -9.76 -16.33 -12.39
CA ASN A 212 -9.74 -16.71 -10.99
C ASN A 212 -10.49 -18.05 -10.96
N PRO A 213 -9.81 -19.20 -10.75
CA PRO A 213 -10.57 -20.42 -10.57
C PRO A 213 -11.34 -20.20 -9.29
N ALA A 214 -12.66 -20.04 -9.42
CA ALA A 214 -13.56 -20.00 -8.29
C ALA A 214 -13.26 -21.27 -7.49
N LYS A 215 -12.56 -21.09 -6.37
CA LYS A 215 -12.55 -21.91 -5.16
C LYS A 215 -13.15 -23.32 -5.36
N ALA A 216 -12.43 -24.19 -6.06
CA ALA A 216 -12.66 -25.62 -5.94
C ALA A 216 -12.08 -26.01 -4.58
N SER A 217 -12.97 -26.07 -3.59
CA SER A 217 -12.70 -26.61 -2.27
C SER A 217 -12.12 -28.01 -2.40
N ALA A 218 -10.85 -28.17 -2.03
CA ALA A 218 -10.27 -29.47 -1.75
C ALA A 218 -10.87 -29.96 -0.43
N THR A 219 -11.97 -30.71 -0.54
CA THR A 219 -12.52 -31.52 0.55
C THR A 219 -11.70 -32.80 0.61
N ASP A 220 -10.85 -32.88 1.62
CA ASP A 220 -10.13 -34.09 2.01
C ASP A 220 -11.12 -35.17 2.48
N SER A 221 -10.92 -36.37 1.97
CA SER A 221 -11.83 -37.50 2.04
C SER A 221 -11.71 -38.24 3.37
N GLY A 222 -12.62 -37.95 4.30
CA GLY A 222 -12.89 -38.75 5.50
C GLY A 222 -14.23 -39.48 5.36
N GLN A 223 -14.14 -40.74 4.92
CA GLN A 223 -15.21 -41.71 4.71
C GLN A 223 -16.16 -41.87 5.91
N THR A 224 -17.44 -41.51 5.75
CA THR A 224 -18.55 -42.07 6.54
C THR A 224 -19.81 -42.19 5.67
N ASP A 225 -20.31 -43.42 5.58
CA ASP A 225 -21.54 -43.79 4.90
C ASP A 225 -22.76 -43.18 5.60
N GLY A 226 -23.73 -42.67 4.83
CA GLY A 226 -25.10 -42.53 5.32
C GLY A 226 -25.89 -41.32 4.83
N ASN A 227 -26.85 -41.61 3.94
CA ASN A 227 -28.09 -40.88 3.72
C ASN A 227 -28.03 -39.58 2.87
N VAL A 228 -28.38 -39.76 1.59
CA VAL A 228 -28.59 -38.71 0.60
C VAL A 228 -29.89 -37.96 0.92
N GLN A 229 -29.79 -36.77 1.51
CA GLN A 229 -30.82 -35.73 1.40
C GLN A 229 -30.40 -34.79 0.26
N GLN A 230 -31.24 -34.72 -0.76
CA GLN A 230 -31.05 -33.85 -1.92
C GLN A 230 -31.12 -32.37 -1.48
N PRO A 231 -30.26 -31.49 -2.01
CA PRO A 231 -30.37 -30.07 -1.73
C PRO A 231 -31.63 -29.50 -2.37
N GLU A 232 -32.50 -28.90 -1.55
CA GLU A 232 -33.70 -28.19 -1.99
C GLU A 232 -33.31 -27.06 -2.98
N GLN A 233 -33.90 -27.10 -4.17
CA GLN A 233 -33.82 -26.00 -5.12
C GLN A 233 -34.49 -24.76 -4.52
N ILE A 234 -33.69 -23.75 -4.16
CA ILE A 234 -34.20 -22.42 -3.83
C ILE A 234 -34.60 -21.76 -5.14
N VAL A 235 -35.88 -21.86 -5.49
CA VAL A 235 -36.52 -21.09 -6.56
C VAL A 235 -36.72 -19.68 -6.02
N LEU A 236 -35.90 -18.74 -6.49
CA LEU A 236 -36.12 -17.30 -6.28
C LEU A 236 -37.35 -16.89 -7.09
N GLN A 237 -38.49 -16.86 -6.42
CA GLN A 237 -39.75 -16.40 -6.98
C GLN A 237 -39.72 -14.87 -7.05
N GLU A 238 -39.74 -14.32 -8.26
CA GLU A 238 -39.82 -12.88 -8.49
C GLU A 238 -41.17 -12.35 -7.97
N PRO A 239 -41.21 -11.22 -7.24
CA PRO A 239 -42.46 -10.62 -6.82
C PRO A 239 -43.20 -10.05 -8.04
N GLU A 240 -44.44 -10.52 -8.24
CA GLU A 240 -45.35 -9.97 -9.23
C GLU A 240 -45.56 -8.46 -8.95
N GLN A 241 -45.30 -7.63 -9.96
CA GLN A 241 -45.63 -6.22 -9.93
C GLN A 241 -47.15 -6.09 -10.11
N GLU A 242 -47.86 -5.72 -9.05
CA GLU A 242 -49.25 -5.29 -9.15
C GLU A 242 -49.30 -3.95 -9.90
N ASP A 243 -49.90 -3.98 -11.09
CA ASP A 243 -50.22 -2.81 -11.91
C ASP A 243 -51.10 -1.84 -11.08
N MET A 244 -50.46 -0.77 -10.61
CA MET A 244 -51.07 0.32 -9.85
C MET A 244 -51.74 1.32 -10.79
N ASP A 245 -52.72 0.85 -11.57
CA ASP A 245 -53.59 1.69 -12.39
C ASP A 245 -55.03 1.64 -11.85
N GLN A 246 -55.31 2.54 -10.91
CA GLN A 246 -56.67 3.07 -10.66
C GLN A 246 -56.62 4.24 -9.67
N SER A 247 -56.58 5.48 -10.20
CA SER A 247 -57.20 6.71 -9.66
C SER A 247 -56.96 7.89 -10.59
#